data_AF-A0A7Y4ZP02-F1
#
_entry.id   AF-A0A7Y4ZP02-F1
#
_cell.length_a   1.000
_cell.length_b   1.000
_cell.length_c   1.000
_cell.angle_alpha   90.00
_cell.angle_beta   90.00
_cell.angle_gamma   90.00
#
_symmetry.space_group_name_H-M   'P 1'
#
loop_
_entity.id
_entity.type
_entity.pdbx_description
1 polymer ?
#
loop_
_entity_poly.entity_id
_entity_poly.type
_entity_poly.pdbx_seq_one_letter_code
_entity_poly.pdbx_strand_id
1 'polypeptide(L)'
;MIPKKLVAVTTLKSLPEGKATLVKQGKRRLACVRSKGAVHVLEDACPHEGHPLSMGLVRDGVLTCPWHNWKFELDTGRCVFGGESARRIDAEVHDGEVFVAEATDDVRDRDRIEADMQRALHERRVDGATREGLRLALHDEDAPFALLLDVALTVAPYGLGEPACAVGAARRLMRAGVITGAEAIAATAEAICRAPMGAPMPEGGPSAFGADRDALLEALLEERRSEAIARAIADERPFEELAASTFYPFASLKLFDGGLAVVRIAMAADLARSFPGHAAALRGATARMLGWAVARSDLPSWRATRGGIADALRSTSSGETHEIQGTYTDHLLLSERKAVAATLARLRAGVAAKTLLHQAAEAAAHRLAHYDARWSIRGGSTVTVAEPVVGLLFARAAQALELTADARFGAPL
;
A
#
# COMPACT_ATOMS: atom_id res chain seq x y z
N MET A 1 -30.10 -10.77 13.01
CA MET A 1 -30.51 -10.48 11.63
C MET A 1 -31.09 -9.08 11.63
N ILE A 2 -30.42 -8.09 11.02
CA ILE A 2 -30.96 -6.73 10.93
C ILE A 2 -32.16 -6.80 9.97
N PRO A 3 -33.38 -6.42 10.37
CA PRO A 3 -34.54 -6.49 9.48
C PRO A 3 -34.32 -5.62 8.26
N LYS A 4 -34.43 -6.20 7.06
CA LYS A 4 -34.27 -5.47 5.80
C LYS A 4 -35.47 -4.57 5.59
N LYS A 5 -35.22 -3.29 5.36
CA LYS A 5 -36.26 -2.37 4.92
C LYS A 5 -36.58 -2.67 3.46
N LEU A 6 -37.77 -3.20 3.23
CA LEU A 6 -38.31 -3.52 1.91
C LEU A 6 -39.12 -2.34 1.36
N VAL A 7 -38.98 -2.08 0.07
CA VAL A 7 -39.68 -0.98 -0.62
C VAL A 7 -40.36 -1.54 -1.86
N ALA A 8 -41.65 -1.26 -2.02
CA ALA A 8 -42.40 -1.60 -3.23
C ALA A 8 -41.81 -0.84 -4.43
N VAL A 9 -41.55 -1.53 -5.54
CA VAL A 9 -40.93 -0.92 -6.73
C VAL A 9 -41.72 -1.14 -8.01
N THR A 10 -42.49 -2.23 -8.11
CA THR A 10 -43.33 -2.51 -9.28
C THR A 10 -44.34 -3.63 -8.96
N THR A 11 -45.14 -4.02 -9.94
CA THR A 11 -46.04 -5.19 -9.83
C THR A 11 -45.47 -6.38 -10.61
N LEU A 12 -45.81 -7.60 -10.20
CA LEU A 12 -45.43 -8.83 -10.89
C LEU A 12 -45.95 -8.86 -12.33
N LYS A 13 -47.13 -8.26 -12.58
CA LYS A 13 -47.73 -8.14 -13.91
C LYS A 13 -46.92 -7.25 -14.84
N SER A 14 -46.21 -6.26 -14.29
CA SER A 14 -45.34 -5.36 -15.06
C SER A 14 -44.00 -5.99 -15.45
N LEU A 15 -43.71 -7.22 -14.99
CA LEU A 15 -42.50 -7.97 -15.31
C LEU A 15 -42.84 -9.18 -16.19
N PRO A 16 -42.62 -9.11 -17.52
CA PRO A 16 -42.83 -10.26 -18.40
C PRO A 16 -41.89 -11.43 -18.07
N GLU A 17 -42.36 -12.66 -18.26
CA GLU A 17 -41.54 -13.87 -18.06
C GLU A 17 -40.31 -13.85 -18.98
N GLY A 18 -39.14 -14.14 -18.43
CA GLY A 18 -37.89 -14.29 -19.18
C GLY A 18 -37.38 -13.00 -19.82
N LYS A 19 -37.85 -11.82 -19.40
CA LYS A 19 -37.39 -10.54 -19.93
C LYS A 19 -36.88 -9.63 -18.82
N ALA A 20 -35.67 -9.11 -19.00
CA ALA A 20 -35.14 -8.06 -18.14
C ALA A 20 -35.92 -6.76 -18.35
N THR A 21 -36.35 -6.15 -17.25
CA THR A 21 -37.20 -4.96 -17.25
C THR A 21 -36.59 -3.91 -16.33
N LEU A 22 -36.43 -2.69 -16.85
CA LEU A 22 -35.96 -1.56 -16.07
C LEU A 22 -37.02 -1.14 -15.06
N VAL A 23 -36.67 -1.14 -13.78
CA VAL A 23 -37.47 -0.57 -12.70
C VAL A 23 -36.63 0.49 -11.99
N LYS A 24 -37.21 1.65 -11.69
CA LYS A 24 -36.53 2.74 -11.00
C LYS A 24 -36.97 2.82 -9.54
N GLN A 25 -36.01 2.94 -8.64
CA GLN A 25 -36.24 3.21 -7.21
C GLN A 25 -35.48 4.49 -6.85
N GLY A 26 -36.18 5.63 -6.91
CA GLY A 26 -35.53 6.94 -6.82
C GLY A 26 -34.48 7.13 -7.92
N LYS A 27 -33.21 7.32 -7.54
CA LYS A 27 -32.08 7.42 -8.50
C LYS A 27 -31.52 6.05 -8.93
N ARG A 28 -31.88 4.96 -8.23
CA ARG A 28 -31.38 3.61 -8.54
C ARG A 28 -32.12 3.03 -9.73
N ARG A 29 -31.39 2.32 -10.59
CA ARG A 29 -31.93 1.58 -11.73
C ARG A 29 -31.75 0.09 -11.45
N LEU A 30 -32.81 -0.68 -11.67
CA LEU A 30 -32.89 -2.11 -11.37
C LEU A 30 -33.23 -2.88 -12.65
N ALA A 31 -32.49 -3.97 -12.90
CA ALA A 31 -32.83 -4.93 -13.92
C ALA A 31 -33.61 -6.07 -13.25
N CYS A 32 -34.93 -5.98 -13.30
CA CYS A 32 -35.84 -6.97 -12.73
C CYS A 32 -36.18 -8.03 -13.78
N VAL A 33 -36.06 -9.31 -13.42
CA VAL A 33 -36.34 -10.44 -14.29
C VAL A 33 -37.32 -11.37 -13.57
N ARG A 34 -38.45 -11.67 -14.20
CA ARG A 34 -39.33 -12.75 -13.77
C ARG A 34 -38.89 -14.05 -14.44
N SER A 35 -38.51 -15.06 -13.68
CA SER A 35 -38.10 -16.36 -14.22
C SER A 35 -38.52 -17.50 -13.31
N LYS A 36 -39.13 -18.55 -13.87
CA LYS A 36 -39.49 -19.78 -13.15
C LYS A 36 -40.30 -19.53 -11.87
N GLY A 37 -41.18 -18.53 -11.90
CA GLY A 37 -42.03 -18.15 -10.76
C GLY A 37 -41.35 -17.31 -9.67
N ALA A 38 -40.09 -16.92 -9.85
CA ALA A 38 -39.35 -16.01 -8.97
C ALA A 38 -39.08 -14.66 -9.66
N VAL A 39 -38.77 -13.64 -8.85
CA VAL A 39 -38.27 -12.35 -9.32
C VAL A 39 -36.82 -12.20 -8.88
N HIS A 40 -35.95 -11.97 -9.85
CA HIS A 40 -34.53 -11.74 -9.65
C HIS A 40 -34.23 -10.28 -9.98
N VAL A 41 -33.45 -9.61 -9.12
CA VAL A 41 -33.16 -8.19 -9.28
C VAL A 41 -31.66 -7.97 -9.23
N LEU A 42 -31.13 -7.38 -10.29
CA LEU A 42 -29.74 -6.90 -10.35
C LEU A 42 -29.73 -5.37 -10.43
N GLU A 43 -28.62 -4.72 -10.06
CA GLU A 43 -28.42 -3.33 -10.46
C GLU A 43 -28.36 -3.22 -11.98
N ASP A 44 -29.04 -2.21 -12.53
CA ASP A 44 -29.06 -1.95 -13.96
C ASP A 44 -27.82 -1.16 -14.39
N ALA A 45 -26.66 -1.77 -14.16
CA ALA A 45 -25.36 -1.30 -14.57
C ALA A 45 -24.42 -2.52 -14.65
N CYS A 46 -24.01 -2.88 -15.86
CA CYS A 46 -22.99 -3.91 -16.06
C CYS A 46 -21.72 -3.49 -15.33
N PRO A 47 -21.12 -4.33 -14.45
CA PRO A 47 -19.91 -3.96 -13.71
C PRO A 47 -18.71 -3.66 -14.61
N HIS A 48 -18.72 -4.10 -15.87
CA HIS A 48 -17.68 -3.77 -16.84
C HIS A 48 -17.61 -2.26 -17.15
N GLU A 49 -18.66 -1.70 -17.75
CA GLU A 49 -18.66 -0.30 -18.25
C GLU A 49 -20.03 0.38 -18.05
N GLY A 50 -20.82 -0.08 -17.08
CA GLY A 50 -22.07 0.56 -16.65
C GLY A 50 -23.26 0.40 -17.58
N HIS A 51 -23.15 -0.40 -18.64
CA HIS A 51 -24.24 -0.57 -19.62
C HIS A 51 -25.50 -1.19 -19.00
N PRO A 52 -26.71 -0.72 -19.35
CA PRO A 52 -27.96 -1.21 -18.75
C PRO A 52 -28.17 -2.72 -18.96
N LEU A 53 -28.22 -3.48 -17.86
CA LEU A 53 -28.52 -4.91 -17.85
C LEU A 53 -29.98 -5.19 -18.21
N SER A 54 -30.88 -4.25 -18.00
CA SER A 54 -32.29 -4.34 -18.39
C SER A 54 -32.49 -4.44 -19.90
N MET A 55 -31.47 -4.08 -20.70
CA MET A 55 -31.46 -4.25 -22.15
C MET A 55 -30.87 -5.61 -22.58
N GLY A 56 -30.47 -6.44 -21.62
CA GLY A 56 -29.84 -7.73 -21.85
C GLY A 56 -30.83 -8.85 -22.21
N LEU A 57 -30.27 -9.93 -22.77
CA LEU A 57 -31.00 -11.15 -23.08
C LEU A 57 -30.98 -12.09 -21.87
N VAL A 58 -32.15 -12.60 -21.48
CA VAL A 58 -32.26 -13.63 -20.44
C VAL A 58 -32.47 -14.99 -21.10
N ARG A 59 -31.62 -15.96 -20.78
CA ARG A 59 -31.74 -17.34 -21.24
C ARG A 59 -31.16 -18.29 -20.21
N ASP A 60 -31.85 -19.39 -19.94
CA ASP A 60 -31.37 -20.48 -19.06
C ASP A 60 -30.91 -20.01 -17.66
N GLY A 61 -31.60 -19.02 -17.07
CA GLY A 61 -31.26 -18.45 -15.76
C GLY A 61 -30.09 -17.46 -15.77
N VAL A 62 -29.64 -17.04 -16.96
CA VAL A 62 -28.50 -16.14 -17.15
C VAL A 62 -28.94 -14.88 -17.90
N LEU A 63 -28.54 -13.71 -17.38
CA LEU A 63 -28.68 -12.43 -18.07
C LEU A 63 -27.38 -12.09 -18.80
N THR A 64 -27.47 -11.85 -20.10
CA THR A 64 -26.34 -11.45 -20.96
C THR A 64 -26.40 -9.95 -21.24
N CYS A 65 -25.38 -9.21 -20.81
CA CYS A 65 -25.22 -7.79 -21.12
C CYS A 65 -25.14 -7.59 -22.64
N PRO A 66 -25.91 -6.66 -23.24
CA PRO A 66 -26.02 -6.53 -24.69
C PRO A 66 -24.79 -5.90 -25.35
N TRP A 67 -23.82 -5.42 -24.57
CA TRP A 67 -22.64 -4.75 -25.11
C TRP A 67 -21.48 -5.72 -25.32
N HIS A 68 -20.84 -6.15 -24.22
CA HIS A 68 -19.65 -7.02 -24.26
C HIS A 68 -19.97 -8.48 -23.91
N ASN A 69 -21.26 -8.87 -23.93
CA ASN A 69 -21.73 -10.22 -23.69
C ASN A 69 -21.36 -10.83 -22.32
N TRP A 70 -21.06 -10.00 -21.32
CA TRP A 70 -20.87 -10.48 -19.95
C TRP A 70 -22.14 -11.16 -19.46
N LYS A 71 -22.00 -12.27 -18.74
CA LYS A 71 -23.11 -13.16 -18.36
C LYS A 71 -23.21 -13.28 -16.86
N PHE A 72 -24.41 -13.07 -16.34
CA PHE A 72 -24.69 -13.06 -14.91
C PHE A 72 -25.78 -14.07 -14.56
N GLU A 73 -25.50 -14.95 -13.61
CA GLU A 73 -26.48 -15.85 -13.03
C GLU A 73 -27.53 -15.03 -12.26
N LEU A 74 -28.82 -15.19 -12.58
CA LEU A 74 -29.89 -14.39 -11.97
C LEU A 74 -30.01 -14.60 -10.45
N ASP A 75 -29.74 -15.82 -10.00
CA ASP A 75 -29.90 -16.22 -8.60
C ASP A 75 -28.85 -15.64 -7.66
N THR A 76 -27.67 -15.31 -8.17
CA THR A 76 -26.53 -14.90 -7.34
C THR A 76 -25.92 -13.58 -7.79
N GLY A 77 -26.19 -13.15 -9.02
CA GLY A 77 -25.47 -12.06 -9.70
C GLY A 77 -24.07 -12.48 -10.18
N ARG A 78 -23.64 -13.71 -9.90
CA ARG A 78 -22.30 -14.21 -10.23
C ARG A 78 -22.03 -14.12 -11.72
N CYS A 79 -20.87 -13.55 -12.07
CA CYS A 79 -20.40 -13.54 -13.45
C CYS A 79 -19.96 -14.95 -13.86
N VAL A 80 -20.59 -15.51 -14.89
CA VAL A 80 -20.24 -16.82 -15.47
C VAL A 80 -19.44 -16.69 -16.77
N PHE A 81 -19.36 -15.48 -17.33
CA PHE A 81 -18.51 -15.15 -18.47
C PHE A 81 -18.25 -13.63 -18.46
N GLY A 82 -16.97 -13.23 -18.44
CA GLY A 82 -16.55 -11.85 -18.23
C GLY A 82 -15.56 -11.77 -17.06
N GLY A 83 -15.68 -10.71 -16.25
CA GLY A 83 -14.88 -10.51 -15.04
C GLY A 83 -15.71 -10.54 -13.77
N GLU A 84 -16.22 -9.38 -13.38
CA GLU A 84 -16.84 -9.12 -12.08
C GLU A 84 -18.33 -9.44 -12.05
N SER A 85 -18.84 -9.77 -10.86
CA SER A 85 -20.25 -10.11 -10.66
C SER A 85 -21.15 -8.88 -10.63
N ALA A 86 -22.37 -9.02 -11.16
CA ALA A 86 -23.39 -7.98 -11.04
C ALA A 86 -23.95 -7.97 -9.60
N ARG A 87 -24.25 -6.78 -9.08
CA ARG A 87 -24.85 -6.65 -7.75
C ARG A 87 -26.28 -7.18 -7.77
N ARG A 88 -26.54 -8.24 -7.01
CA ARG A 88 -27.89 -8.75 -6.73
C ARG A 88 -28.54 -7.94 -5.62
N ILE A 89 -29.84 -7.73 -5.73
CA ILE A 89 -30.68 -7.09 -4.73
C ILE A 89 -31.75 -8.08 -4.31
N ASP A 90 -31.89 -8.28 -3.01
CA ASP A 90 -32.91 -9.16 -2.47
C ASP A 90 -34.30 -8.61 -2.79
N ALA A 91 -35.18 -9.50 -3.26
CA ALA A 91 -36.52 -9.18 -3.68
C ALA A 91 -37.52 -10.18 -3.14
N GLU A 92 -38.70 -9.68 -2.78
CA GLU A 92 -39.83 -10.44 -2.27
C GLU A 92 -41.10 -10.05 -3.04
N VAL A 93 -42.03 -10.99 -3.17
CA VAL A 93 -43.31 -10.76 -3.85
C VAL A 93 -44.43 -10.99 -2.85
N HIS A 94 -45.20 -9.94 -2.56
CA HIS A 94 -46.36 -9.99 -1.67
C HIS A 94 -47.59 -9.52 -2.43
N ASP A 95 -48.64 -10.34 -2.49
CA ASP A 95 -49.92 -10.02 -3.13
C ASP A 95 -49.80 -9.48 -4.58
N GLY A 96 -48.78 -9.93 -5.31
CA GLY A 96 -48.51 -9.50 -6.69
C GLY A 96 -47.74 -8.18 -6.81
N GLU A 97 -47.35 -7.56 -5.70
CA GLU A 97 -46.39 -6.45 -5.65
C GLU A 97 -44.96 -6.96 -5.42
N VAL A 98 -44.00 -6.33 -6.09
CA VAL A 98 -42.57 -6.64 -5.98
C VAL A 98 -41.92 -5.64 -5.05
N PHE A 99 -41.34 -6.16 -3.99
CA PHE A 99 -40.56 -5.42 -3.01
C PHE A 99 -39.08 -5.73 -3.20
N VAL A 100 -38.22 -4.74 -3.00
CA VAL A 100 -36.77 -4.93 -2.98
C VAL A 100 -36.19 -4.37 -1.69
N ALA A 101 -35.12 -4.99 -1.21
CA ALA A 101 -34.35 -4.45 -0.12
C ALA A 101 -33.73 -3.10 -0.52
N GLU A 102 -33.78 -2.13 0.39
CA GLU A 102 -32.98 -0.91 0.30
C GLU A 102 -31.51 -1.32 0.31
N ALA A 103 -30.86 -1.31 -0.86
CA ALA A 103 -29.67 -2.12 -1.06
C ALA A 103 -28.47 -1.54 -0.30
N THR A 104 -28.02 -2.31 0.67
CA THR A 104 -26.71 -2.20 1.29
C THR A 104 -25.98 -3.49 0.96
N ASP A 105 -24.73 -3.39 0.53
CA ASP A 105 -23.89 -4.58 0.53
C ASP A 105 -23.85 -5.04 1.99
N ASP A 106 -24.14 -6.32 2.24
CA ASP A 106 -24.10 -6.87 3.58
C ASP A 106 -22.99 -7.93 3.72
N VAL A 107 -22.82 -8.47 4.94
CA VAL A 107 -21.72 -9.41 5.23
C VAL A 107 -21.69 -10.61 4.26
N ARG A 108 -22.83 -10.99 3.67
CA ARG A 108 -22.93 -12.09 2.70
C ARG A 108 -22.29 -11.75 1.35
N ASP A 109 -22.13 -10.47 1.05
CA ASP A 109 -21.49 -9.98 -0.18
C ASP A 109 -19.97 -9.88 -0.05
N ARG A 110 -19.43 -9.93 1.18
CA ARG A 110 -18.01 -9.69 1.47
C ARG A 110 -17.08 -10.59 0.64
N ASP A 111 -17.28 -11.90 0.70
CA ASP A 111 -16.38 -12.86 0.04
C ASP A 111 -16.35 -12.66 -1.49
N ARG A 112 -17.51 -12.29 -2.07
CA ARG A 112 -17.62 -11.95 -3.49
C ARG A 112 -16.88 -10.65 -3.80
N ILE A 113 -17.09 -9.60 -3.01
CA ILE A 113 -16.44 -8.30 -3.18
C ILE A 113 -14.92 -8.46 -3.09
N GLU A 114 -14.44 -9.23 -2.11
CA GLU A 114 -13.02 -9.53 -1.93
C GLU A 114 -12.46 -10.28 -3.14
N ALA A 115 -13.14 -11.33 -3.61
CA ALA A 115 -12.72 -12.09 -4.80
C ALA A 115 -12.71 -11.23 -6.09
N ASP A 116 -13.72 -10.37 -6.28
CA ASP A 116 -13.79 -9.47 -7.44
C ASP A 116 -12.71 -8.38 -7.37
N MET A 117 -12.41 -7.85 -6.18
CA MET A 117 -11.32 -6.90 -5.96
C MET A 117 -9.95 -7.54 -6.23
N GLN A 118 -9.70 -8.75 -5.71
CA GLN A 118 -8.47 -9.51 -6.00
C GLN A 118 -8.33 -9.71 -7.51
N ARG A 119 -9.38 -10.19 -8.18
CA ARG A 119 -9.36 -10.37 -9.64
C ARG A 119 -9.04 -9.08 -10.37
N ALA A 120 -9.66 -7.97 -10.01
CA ALA A 120 -9.43 -6.68 -10.63
C ALA A 120 -7.97 -6.21 -10.47
N LEU A 121 -7.36 -6.41 -9.30
CA LEU A 121 -5.94 -6.10 -9.09
C LEU A 121 -5.02 -6.97 -9.96
N HIS A 122 -5.28 -8.28 -10.05
CA HIS A 122 -4.49 -9.20 -10.88
C HIS A 122 -4.63 -8.90 -12.39
N GLU A 123 -5.83 -8.53 -12.83
CA GLU A 123 -6.14 -8.12 -14.22
C GLU A 123 -5.76 -6.66 -14.51
N ARG A 124 -5.21 -5.94 -13.53
CA ARG A 124 -4.78 -4.53 -13.62
C ARG A 124 -5.90 -3.54 -13.95
N ARG A 125 -7.12 -3.82 -13.49
CA ARG A 125 -8.32 -2.97 -13.64
C ARG A 125 -8.50 -2.09 -12.42
N VAL A 126 -7.94 -0.88 -12.47
CA VAL A 126 -7.92 0.09 -11.36
C VAL A 126 -9.33 0.49 -10.93
N ASP A 127 -10.21 0.71 -11.90
CA ASP A 127 -11.62 1.05 -11.71
C ASP A 127 -12.38 -0.05 -10.94
N GLY A 128 -12.20 -1.31 -11.34
CA GLY A 128 -12.77 -2.47 -10.66
C GLY A 128 -12.25 -2.63 -9.24
N ALA A 129 -10.93 -2.55 -9.05
CA ALA A 129 -10.28 -2.65 -7.75
C ALA A 129 -10.71 -1.51 -6.81
N THR A 130 -10.84 -0.29 -7.34
CA THR A 130 -11.30 0.87 -6.57
C THR A 130 -12.76 0.71 -6.15
N ARG A 131 -13.62 0.29 -7.08
CA ARG A 131 -15.05 0.09 -6.81
C ARG A 131 -15.27 -0.97 -5.75
N GLU A 132 -14.66 -2.14 -5.90
CA GLU A 132 -14.83 -3.22 -4.92
C GLU A 132 -14.12 -2.90 -3.60
N GLY A 133 -12.99 -2.17 -3.62
CA GLY A 133 -12.36 -1.67 -2.40
C GLY A 133 -13.24 -0.71 -1.61
N LEU A 134 -13.96 0.19 -2.29
CA LEU A 134 -14.95 1.07 -1.67
C LEU A 134 -16.11 0.30 -1.07
N ARG A 135 -16.58 -0.77 -1.73
CA ARG A 135 -17.65 -1.63 -1.21
C ARG A 135 -17.17 -2.43 0.00
N LEU A 136 -15.94 -2.93 -0.05
CA LEU A 136 -15.32 -3.64 1.06
C LEU A 136 -15.17 -2.73 2.29
N ALA A 137 -14.82 -1.46 2.08
CA ALA A 137 -14.72 -0.44 3.12
C ALA A 137 -16.04 -0.19 3.88
N LEU A 138 -17.20 -0.47 3.26
CA LEU A 138 -18.50 -0.36 3.94
C LEU A 138 -18.68 -1.42 5.04
N HIS A 139 -17.97 -2.54 4.94
CA HIS A 139 -17.99 -3.61 5.93
C HIS A 139 -16.91 -3.41 7.00
N ASP A 140 -15.71 -3.05 6.55
CA ASP A 140 -14.53 -2.84 7.37
C ASP A 140 -13.59 -1.87 6.62
N GLU A 141 -13.33 -0.70 7.21
CA GLU A 141 -12.49 0.35 6.61
C GLU A 141 -11.07 -0.14 6.30
N ASP A 142 -10.54 -1.09 7.07
CA ASP A 142 -9.18 -1.61 6.90
C ASP A 142 -9.10 -2.83 5.96
N ALA A 143 -10.22 -3.52 5.70
CA ALA A 143 -10.27 -4.69 4.82
C ALA A 143 -9.77 -4.45 3.38
N PRO A 144 -10.13 -3.37 2.66
CA PRO A 144 -9.56 -3.12 1.34
C PRO A 144 -8.04 -2.96 1.38
N PHE A 145 -7.50 -2.37 2.45
CA PHE A 145 -6.06 -2.17 2.55
C PHE A 145 -5.28 -3.42 2.91
N ALA A 146 -5.87 -4.34 3.69
CA ALA A 146 -5.30 -5.66 3.90
C ALA A 146 -5.16 -6.39 2.54
N LEU A 147 -6.22 -6.38 1.74
CA LEU A 147 -6.20 -7.01 0.41
C LEU A 147 -5.22 -6.33 -0.57
N LEU A 148 -5.17 -4.99 -0.55
CA LEU A 148 -4.18 -4.24 -1.33
C LEU A 148 -2.75 -4.59 -0.88
N LEU A 149 -2.51 -4.78 0.42
CA LEU A 149 -1.21 -5.17 0.94
C LEU A 149 -0.82 -6.58 0.49
N ASP A 150 -1.74 -7.54 0.55
CA ASP A 150 -1.51 -8.90 0.06
C ASP A 150 -1.04 -8.88 -1.40
N VAL A 151 -1.77 -8.20 -2.28
CA VAL A 151 -1.38 -8.11 -3.70
C VAL A 151 -0.11 -7.27 -3.87
N ALA A 152 0.08 -6.19 -3.11
CA ALA A 152 1.28 -5.37 -3.17
C ALA A 152 2.56 -6.18 -2.85
N LEU A 153 2.48 -7.13 -1.91
CA LEU A 153 3.60 -8.00 -1.54
C LEU A 153 3.87 -9.09 -2.59
N THR A 154 2.90 -9.47 -3.42
CA THR A 154 3.11 -10.44 -4.50
C THR A 154 3.67 -9.81 -5.77
N VAL A 155 3.29 -8.56 -6.09
CA VAL A 155 3.73 -7.87 -7.31
C VAL A 155 5.10 -7.19 -7.20
N ALA A 156 5.76 -7.26 -6.04
CA ALA A 156 7.04 -6.58 -5.81
C ALA A 156 8.25 -7.54 -5.94
N PRO A 157 8.93 -7.60 -7.11
CA PRO A 157 9.98 -8.60 -7.41
C PRO A 157 11.20 -8.54 -6.50
N TYR A 158 11.41 -7.43 -5.80
CA TYR A 158 12.54 -7.22 -4.93
C TYR A 158 12.11 -7.08 -3.46
N GLY A 159 10.95 -7.65 -3.09
CA GLY A 159 10.45 -7.59 -1.72
C GLY A 159 9.68 -6.31 -1.46
N LEU A 160 9.97 -5.61 -0.36
CA LEU A 160 9.21 -4.43 0.05
C LEU A 160 9.39 -3.25 -0.93
N GLY A 161 8.45 -3.08 -1.85
CA GLY A 161 8.50 -2.12 -2.95
C GLY A 161 7.53 -0.93 -2.81
N GLU A 162 7.47 -0.14 -3.88
CA GLU A 162 6.56 1.02 -4.01
C GLU A 162 5.09 0.68 -3.74
N PRO A 163 4.53 -0.45 -4.22
CA PRO A 163 3.12 -0.77 -3.99
C PRO A 163 2.78 -0.91 -2.51
N ALA A 164 3.60 -1.64 -1.74
CA ALA A 164 3.38 -1.81 -0.30
C ALA A 164 3.57 -0.49 0.45
N CYS A 165 4.54 0.33 0.02
CA CYS A 165 4.73 1.67 0.59
C CYS A 165 3.54 2.59 0.30
N ALA A 166 2.92 2.48 -0.88
CA ALA A 166 1.73 3.24 -1.24
C ALA A 166 0.56 2.89 -0.31
N VAL A 167 0.35 1.61 0.02
CA VAL A 167 -0.69 1.18 1.00
C VAL A 167 -0.49 1.91 2.33
N GLY A 168 0.72 1.86 2.90
CA GLY A 168 1.00 2.46 4.20
C GLY A 168 0.92 3.99 4.18
N ALA A 169 1.44 4.63 3.13
CA ALA A 169 1.37 6.08 2.96
C ALA A 169 -0.08 6.58 2.79
N ALA A 170 -0.85 5.94 1.91
CA ALA A 170 -2.25 6.30 1.65
C ALA A 170 -3.10 6.18 2.92
N ARG A 171 -2.95 5.09 3.68
CA ARG A 171 -3.64 4.92 4.96
C ARG A 171 -3.28 5.97 5.98
N ARG A 172 -2.00 6.33 6.08
CA ARG A 172 -1.55 7.38 7.00
C ARG A 172 -2.17 8.73 6.64
N LEU A 173 -2.18 9.09 5.36
CA LEU A 173 -2.79 10.32 4.87
C LEU A 173 -4.32 10.31 5.08
N MET A 174 -4.97 9.17 4.84
CA MET A 174 -6.40 8.97 5.09
C MET A 174 -6.75 9.17 6.57
N ARG A 175 -6.03 8.50 7.47
CA ARG A 175 -6.24 8.62 8.93
C ARG A 175 -5.93 10.01 9.47
N ALA A 176 -5.05 10.76 8.80
CA ALA A 176 -4.76 12.15 9.12
C ALA A 176 -5.80 13.14 8.52
N GLY A 177 -6.79 12.66 7.77
CA GLY A 177 -7.81 13.50 7.13
C GLY A 177 -7.29 14.32 5.93
N VAL A 178 -6.11 13.98 5.40
CA VAL A 178 -5.51 14.68 4.25
C VAL A 178 -6.14 14.25 2.93
N ILE A 179 -6.51 12.98 2.82
CA ILE A 179 -7.23 12.40 1.68
C ILE A 179 -8.40 11.56 2.19
N THR A 180 -9.40 11.35 1.34
CA THR A 180 -10.54 10.48 1.61
C THR A 180 -10.16 9.00 1.47
N GLY A 181 -10.97 8.10 2.04
CA GLY A 181 -10.79 6.65 1.85
C GLY A 181 -10.88 6.24 0.37
N ALA A 182 -11.72 6.93 -0.41
CA ALA A 182 -11.82 6.71 -1.85
C ALA A 182 -10.52 7.04 -2.59
N GLU A 183 -9.92 8.20 -2.29
CA GLU A 183 -8.64 8.60 -2.86
C GLU A 183 -7.51 7.65 -2.43
N ALA A 184 -7.50 7.22 -1.16
CA ALA A 184 -6.50 6.29 -0.64
C ALA A 184 -6.56 4.92 -1.33
N ILE A 185 -7.76 4.35 -1.49
CA ILE A 185 -7.97 3.08 -2.18
C ILE A 185 -7.59 3.20 -3.67
N ALA A 186 -8.06 4.25 -4.34
CA ALA A 186 -7.78 4.47 -5.76
C ALA A 186 -6.28 4.63 -6.04
N ALA A 187 -5.59 5.48 -5.28
CA ALA A 187 -4.15 5.72 -5.45
C ALA A 187 -3.34 4.44 -5.21
N THR A 188 -3.73 3.63 -4.23
CA THR A 188 -3.04 2.37 -3.91
C THR A 188 -3.30 1.31 -4.98
N ALA A 189 -4.55 1.17 -5.45
CA ALA A 189 -4.91 0.28 -6.54
C ALA A 189 -4.15 0.65 -7.82
N GLU A 190 -4.03 1.94 -8.14
CA GLU A 190 -3.23 2.41 -9.27
C GLU A 190 -1.75 2.06 -9.12
N ALA A 191 -1.16 2.27 -7.95
CA ALA A 191 0.24 1.92 -7.68
C ALA A 191 0.50 0.42 -7.88
N ILE A 192 -0.42 -0.44 -7.44
CA ILE A 192 -0.33 -1.91 -7.62
C ILE A 192 -0.50 -2.28 -9.10
N CYS A 193 -1.54 -1.79 -9.77
CA CYS A 193 -1.84 -2.12 -11.16
C CYS A 193 -0.77 -1.64 -12.14
N ARG A 194 -0.02 -0.58 -11.79
CA ARG A 194 1.12 -0.08 -12.60
C ARG A 194 2.44 -0.75 -12.26
N ALA A 195 2.55 -1.48 -11.14
CA ALA A 195 3.80 -2.13 -10.75
C ALA A 195 4.23 -3.17 -11.79
N PRO A 196 5.53 -3.27 -12.13
CA PRO A 196 6.00 -4.33 -13.01
C PRO A 196 5.71 -5.70 -12.40
N MET A 197 5.30 -6.70 -13.20
CA MET A 197 5.05 -8.06 -12.70
C MET A 197 6.31 -8.59 -12.01
N GLY A 198 6.20 -8.88 -10.71
CA GLY A 198 7.26 -9.51 -9.94
C GLY A 198 7.17 -11.03 -9.92
N ALA A 199 8.30 -11.70 -9.69
CA ALA A 199 8.28 -13.11 -9.29
C ALA A 199 7.75 -13.22 -7.85
N PRO A 200 6.78 -14.12 -7.57
CA PRO A 200 6.18 -14.26 -6.25
C PRO A 200 7.24 -14.42 -5.15
N MET A 201 6.90 -14.00 -3.93
CA MET A 201 7.72 -14.31 -2.76
C MET A 201 7.92 -15.83 -2.68
N PRO A 202 9.14 -16.33 -2.44
CA PRO A 202 9.29 -17.74 -2.11
C PRO A 202 8.38 -18.03 -0.93
N GLU A 203 7.46 -18.99 -1.07
CA GLU A 203 6.76 -19.55 0.07
C GLU A 203 7.82 -20.08 1.04
N GLY A 204 7.60 -19.83 2.33
CA GLY A 204 8.60 -20.05 3.38
C GLY A 204 9.39 -21.34 3.16
N GLY A 205 10.71 -21.21 3.06
CA GLY A 205 11.61 -22.35 3.18
C GLY A 205 11.40 -23.04 4.54
N PRO A 206 11.83 -24.31 4.67
CA PRO A 206 11.47 -25.16 5.80
C PRO A 206 11.71 -24.48 7.15
N SER A 207 10.86 -24.82 8.11
CA SER A 207 10.82 -24.38 9.52
C SER A 207 12.09 -24.65 10.35
N ALA A 208 13.21 -24.91 9.70
CA ALA A 208 14.49 -25.29 10.30
C ALA A 208 15.28 -24.08 10.86
N PHE A 209 14.86 -22.85 10.58
CA PHE A 209 15.54 -21.66 11.05
C PHE A 209 14.83 -21.06 12.27
N GLY A 210 15.52 -21.01 13.40
CA GLY A 210 15.05 -20.31 14.61
C GLY A 210 15.32 -18.81 14.57
N ALA A 211 14.78 -18.08 15.55
CA ALA A 211 15.03 -16.66 15.75
C ALA A 211 16.47 -16.42 16.24
N ASP A 212 17.40 -16.28 15.29
CA ASP A 212 18.79 -15.92 15.54
C ASP A 212 19.14 -14.64 14.77
N ARG A 213 19.31 -13.55 15.51
CA ARG A 213 19.65 -12.22 15.00
C ARG A 213 20.96 -12.25 14.22
N ASP A 214 22.00 -12.87 14.78
CA ASP A 214 23.36 -12.81 14.23
C ASP A 214 23.43 -13.62 12.94
N ALA A 215 22.74 -14.77 12.89
CA ALA A 215 22.63 -15.57 11.69
C ALA A 215 21.82 -14.89 10.57
N LEU A 216 20.76 -14.13 10.89
CA LEU A 216 20.03 -13.34 9.89
C LEU A 216 20.89 -12.20 9.34
N LEU A 217 21.60 -11.47 10.21
CA LEU A 217 22.49 -10.40 9.79
C LEU A 217 23.63 -10.93 8.91
N GLU A 218 24.22 -12.06 9.28
CA GLU A 218 25.25 -12.75 8.50
C GLU A 218 24.72 -13.20 7.14
N ALA A 219 23.54 -13.81 7.07
CA ALA A 219 22.92 -14.21 5.80
C ALA A 219 22.66 -13.01 4.87
N LEU A 220 22.28 -11.86 5.41
CA LEU A 220 22.15 -10.61 4.63
C LEU A 220 23.51 -10.09 4.15
N LEU A 221 24.54 -10.12 4.99
CA LEU A 221 25.90 -9.67 4.67
C LEU A 221 26.58 -10.53 3.60
N GLU A 222 26.34 -11.83 3.63
CA GLU A 222 26.92 -12.81 2.69
C GLU A 222 26.05 -13.03 1.45
N GLU A 223 24.99 -12.24 1.29
CA GLU A 223 24.03 -12.33 0.18
C GLU A 223 23.40 -13.74 0.03
N ARG A 224 23.25 -14.47 1.15
CA ARG A 224 22.48 -15.73 1.23
C ARG A 224 20.98 -15.43 1.24
N ARG A 225 20.48 -14.86 0.15
CA ARG A 225 19.14 -14.22 0.05
C ARG A 225 17.99 -15.14 0.47
N SER A 226 17.95 -16.36 -0.03
CA SER A 226 16.88 -17.32 0.31
C SER A 226 16.86 -17.67 1.80
N GLU A 227 18.04 -17.79 2.41
CA GLU A 227 18.18 -18.04 3.84
C GLU A 227 17.76 -16.82 4.66
N ALA A 228 18.20 -15.62 4.28
CA ALA A 228 17.81 -14.38 4.96
C ALA A 228 16.29 -14.17 4.95
N ILE A 229 15.62 -14.45 3.82
CA ILE A 229 14.15 -14.39 3.72
C ILE A 229 13.50 -15.41 4.66
N ALA A 230 13.94 -16.67 4.62
CA ALA A 230 13.38 -17.73 5.46
C ALA A 230 13.53 -17.43 6.96
N ARG A 231 14.72 -16.98 7.38
CA ARG A 231 15.01 -16.55 8.77
C ARG A 231 14.11 -15.39 9.20
N ALA A 232 13.93 -14.38 8.35
CA ALA A 232 13.08 -13.25 8.67
C ALA A 232 11.60 -13.62 8.79
N ILE A 233 11.10 -14.54 7.96
CA ILE A 233 9.72 -15.05 8.05
C ILE A 233 9.52 -15.80 9.37
N ALA A 234 10.46 -16.68 9.73
CA ALA A 234 10.41 -17.54 10.91
C ALA A 234 10.64 -16.80 12.25
N ASP A 235 11.17 -15.57 12.21
CA ASP A 235 11.38 -14.78 13.42
C ASP A 235 10.04 -14.28 13.99
N GLU A 236 9.60 -14.85 15.11
CA GLU A 236 8.31 -14.53 15.74
C GLU A 236 8.33 -13.23 16.56
N ARG A 237 9.48 -12.57 16.70
CA ARG A 237 9.56 -11.31 17.45
C ARG A 237 8.71 -10.22 16.79
N PRO A 238 8.26 -9.20 17.56
CA PRO A 238 7.63 -8.02 17.00
C PRO A 238 8.49 -7.41 15.89
N PHE A 239 7.85 -6.91 14.82
CA PHE A 239 8.58 -6.38 13.66
C PHE A 239 9.55 -5.27 14.09
N GLU A 240 9.14 -4.39 15.01
CA GLU A 240 9.98 -3.30 15.54
C GLU A 240 11.24 -3.81 16.23
N GLU A 241 11.15 -4.93 16.94
CA GLU A 241 12.30 -5.54 17.60
C GLU A 241 13.28 -6.10 16.57
N LEU A 242 12.79 -6.83 15.57
CA LEU A 242 13.62 -7.34 14.48
C LEU A 242 14.22 -6.20 13.64
N ALA A 243 13.44 -5.16 13.40
CA ALA A 243 13.88 -3.98 12.67
C ALA A 243 15.03 -3.30 13.42
N ALA A 244 14.88 -3.08 14.74
CA ALA A 244 15.93 -2.53 15.59
C ALA A 244 17.15 -3.47 15.65
N SER A 245 16.96 -4.78 15.87
CA SER A 245 18.09 -5.67 16.09
C SER A 245 18.88 -6.02 14.83
N THR A 246 18.24 -5.96 13.65
CA THR A 246 18.81 -6.53 12.41
C THR A 246 18.61 -5.66 11.16
N PHE A 247 17.38 -5.28 10.81
CA PHE A 247 17.13 -4.58 9.54
C PHE A 247 17.73 -3.17 9.49
N TYR A 248 17.53 -2.35 10.52
CA TYR A 248 18.14 -1.03 10.62
C TYR A 248 19.67 -1.10 10.69
N PRO A 249 20.29 -2.00 11.49
CA PRO A 249 21.74 -2.22 11.43
C PRO A 249 22.21 -2.50 10.02
N PHE A 250 21.63 -3.49 9.34
CA PHE A 250 22.02 -3.86 7.97
C PHE A 250 21.81 -2.71 6.98
N ALA A 251 20.63 -2.08 6.97
CA ALA A 251 20.34 -0.95 6.06
C ALA A 251 21.24 0.26 6.29
N SER A 252 21.71 0.43 7.53
CA SER A 252 22.69 1.46 7.91
C SER A 252 24.10 1.08 7.48
N LEU A 253 24.40 -0.17 7.14
CA LEU A 253 25.70 -0.49 6.56
C LEU A 253 25.74 0.10 5.13
N LYS A 254 26.72 0.97 4.85
CA LYS A 254 26.97 1.53 3.51
C LYS A 254 25.77 2.18 2.78
N LEU A 255 24.68 2.53 3.47
CA LEU A 255 23.48 3.13 2.87
C LEU A 255 23.07 2.38 1.59
N PHE A 256 22.74 1.09 1.74
CA PHE A 256 22.52 0.12 0.65
C PHE A 256 21.47 0.51 -0.41
N ASP A 257 20.77 1.62 -0.27
CA ASP A 257 19.94 2.20 -1.33
C ASP A 257 19.81 3.73 -1.23
N GLY A 258 20.83 4.39 -0.66
CA GLY A 258 20.74 5.80 -0.32
C GLY A 258 19.70 6.04 0.78
N GLY A 259 19.58 5.12 1.75
CA GLY A 259 18.76 5.26 2.95
C GLY A 259 17.25 5.09 2.78
N LEU A 260 16.78 4.82 1.56
CA LEU A 260 15.38 4.46 1.31
C LEU A 260 14.97 3.20 2.08
N ALA A 261 15.90 2.28 2.34
CA ALA A 261 15.67 1.05 3.08
C ALA A 261 15.21 1.36 4.50
N VAL A 262 15.76 2.39 5.14
CA VAL A 262 15.33 2.83 6.48
C VAL A 262 13.88 3.32 6.47
N VAL A 263 13.52 4.11 5.46
CA VAL A 263 12.13 4.60 5.27
C VAL A 263 11.18 3.44 5.04
N ARG A 264 11.59 2.49 4.18
CA ARG A 264 10.79 1.30 3.86
C ARG A 264 10.65 0.37 5.05
N ILE A 265 11.71 0.12 5.83
CA ILE A 265 11.63 -0.65 7.08
C ILE A 265 10.65 0.02 8.06
N ALA A 266 10.71 1.35 8.22
CA ALA A 266 9.77 2.07 9.08
C ALA A 266 8.31 1.94 8.60
N MET A 267 8.10 1.98 7.27
CA MET A 267 6.80 1.74 6.67
C MET A 267 6.30 0.30 6.90
N ALA A 268 7.17 -0.69 6.73
CA ALA A 268 6.82 -2.09 7.01
C ALA A 268 6.52 -2.34 8.49
N ALA A 269 7.20 -1.66 9.42
CA ALA A 269 6.85 -1.71 10.84
C ALA A 269 5.44 -1.16 11.10
N ASP A 270 5.10 -0.03 10.48
CA ASP A 270 3.77 0.58 10.60
C ASP A 270 2.65 -0.31 10.01
N LEU A 271 2.94 -0.93 8.86
CA LEU A 271 2.07 -1.91 8.23
C LEU A 271 1.92 -3.18 9.07
N ALA A 272 3.00 -3.70 9.65
CA ALA A 272 2.96 -4.90 10.50
C ALA A 272 2.14 -4.67 11.76
N ARG A 273 2.25 -3.48 12.36
CA ARG A 273 1.42 -3.07 13.50
C ARG A 273 -0.05 -2.93 13.13
N SER A 274 -0.31 -2.38 11.95
CA SER A 274 -1.67 -2.20 11.44
C SER A 274 -2.34 -3.48 10.96
N PHE A 275 -1.54 -4.43 10.47
CA PHE A 275 -1.99 -5.69 9.89
C PHE A 275 -1.16 -6.85 10.46
N PRO A 276 -1.42 -7.27 11.72
CA PRO A 276 -0.62 -8.30 12.38
C PRO A 276 -0.53 -9.61 11.59
N GLY A 277 -1.61 -9.98 10.86
CA GLY A 277 -1.63 -11.15 9.98
C GLY A 277 -0.62 -11.11 8.82
N HIS A 278 -0.10 -9.92 8.47
CA HIS A 278 0.88 -9.73 7.40
C HIS A 278 2.32 -9.58 7.93
N ALA A 279 2.55 -9.65 9.24
CA ALA A 279 3.85 -9.38 9.84
C ALA A 279 4.95 -10.30 9.28
N ALA A 280 4.68 -11.60 9.13
CA ALA A 280 5.63 -12.55 8.56
C ALA A 280 5.98 -12.24 7.10
N ALA A 281 4.97 -11.93 6.28
CA ALA A 281 5.16 -11.55 4.88
C ALA A 281 5.97 -10.25 4.76
N LEU A 282 5.70 -9.26 5.63
CA LEU A 282 6.44 -8.01 5.68
C LEU A 282 7.90 -8.19 6.11
N ARG A 283 8.20 -9.08 7.07
CA ARG A 283 9.58 -9.42 7.43
C ARG A 283 10.32 -10.07 6.25
N GLY A 284 9.69 -11.04 5.59
CA GLY A 284 10.25 -11.68 4.40
C GLY A 284 10.49 -10.69 3.24
N ALA A 285 9.51 -9.82 2.97
CA ALA A 285 9.63 -8.78 1.94
C ALA A 285 10.73 -7.76 2.28
N THR A 286 10.87 -7.40 3.55
CA THR A 286 11.95 -6.51 4.02
C THR A 286 13.31 -7.17 3.86
N ALA A 287 13.47 -8.43 4.26
CA ALA A 287 14.72 -9.18 4.08
C ALA A 287 15.07 -9.36 2.61
N ARG A 288 14.09 -9.62 1.74
CA ARG A 288 14.30 -9.66 0.28
C ARG A 288 14.80 -8.30 -0.23
N MET A 289 14.12 -7.20 0.11
CA MET A 289 14.55 -5.84 -0.27
C MET A 289 15.99 -5.57 0.14
N LEU A 290 16.35 -5.90 1.38
CA LEU A 290 17.71 -5.70 1.89
C LEU A 290 18.73 -6.60 1.18
N GLY A 291 18.42 -7.86 0.91
CA GLY A 291 19.31 -8.78 0.19
C GLY A 291 19.56 -8.44 -1.28
N TRP A 292 18.77 -7.53 -1.87
CA TRP A 292 18.95 -6.99 -3.22
C TRP A 292 19.48 -5.54 -3.23
N ALA A 293 19.67 -4.94 -2.05
CA ALA A 293 20.13 -3.57 -1.94
C ALA A 293 21.64 -3.49 -2.24
N VAL A 294 22.09 -2.41 -2.89
CA VAL A 294 23.48 -2.23 -3.36
C VAL A 294 24.12 -1.06 -2.65
N ALA A 295 25.26 -1.27 -1.99
CA ALA A 295 25.98 -0.25 -1.24
C ALA A 295 26.22 1.02 -2.09
N ARG A 296 25.46 2.10 -1.83
CA ARG A 296 25.58 3.36 -2.57
C ARG A 296 26.54 4.35 -1.93
N SER A 297 26.99 4.11 -0.69
CA SER A 297 27.93 4.98 0.01
C SER A 297 29.31 5.11 -0.65
N ASP A 298 29.64 4.21 -1.57
CA ASP A 298 30.93 4.21 -2.27
C ASP A 298 30.89 5.02 -3.59
N LEU A 299 29.69 5.51 -3.97
CA LEU A 299 29.51 6.44 -5.09
C LEU A 299 30.26 7.76 -4.82
N PRO A 300 30.97 8.32 -5.81
CA PRO A 300 31.79 9.53 -5.62
C PRO A 300 31.05 10.72 -4.99
N SER A 301 29.76 10.90 -5.28
CA SER A 301 28.93 11.98 -4.73
C SER A 301 28.63 11.84 -3.23
N TRP A 302 28.68 10.62 -2.67
CA TRP A 302 28.30 10.34 -1.28
C TRP A 302 29.46 10.38 -0.27
N ARG A 303 30.71 10.40 -0.74
CA ARG A 303 31.90 10.30 0.13
C ARG A 303 31.99 11.43 1.16
N ALA A 304 31.68 12.66 0.76
CA ALA A 304 31.71 13.82 1.65
C ALA A 304 30.62 13.75 2.75
N THR A 305 29.41 13.32 2.39
CA THR A 305 28.30 13.10 3.32
C THR A 305 28.62 12.01 4.33
N ARG A 306 29.19 10.88 3.89
CA ARG A 306 29.66 9.79 4.75
C ARG A 306 30.71 10.26 5.75
N GLY A 307 31.73 10.99 5.29
CA GLY A 307 32.77 11.54 6.17
C GLY A 307 32.19 12.45 7.24
N GLY A 308 31.30 13.38 6.84
CA GLY A 308 30.66 14.32 7.75
C GLY A 308 29.77 13.66 8.81
N ILE A 309 29.00 12.63 8.45
CA ILE A 309 28.16 11.88 9.40
C ILE A 309 29.03 11.08 10.37
N ALA A 310 30.08 10.43 9.87
CA ALA A 310 31.01 9.67 10.72
C ALA A 310 31.73 10.59 11.73
N ASP A 311 32.14 11.79 11.31
CA ASP A 311 32.71 12.81 12.20
C ASP A 311 31.70 13.27 13.26
N ALA A 312 30.44 13.48 12.88
CA ALA A 312 29.39 13.94 13.79
C ALA A 312 28.96 12.87 14.81
N LEU A 313 28.93 11.60 14.40
CA LEU A 313 28.67 10.48 15.31
C LEU A 313 29.82 10.27 16.31
N ARG A 314 31.07 10.52 15.89
CA ARG A 314 32.23 10.54 16.80
C ARG A 314 32.17 11.69 17.81
N SER A 315 31.51 12.80 17.46
CA SER A 315 31.45 14.01 18.29
C SER A 315 30.18 14.14 19.14
N THR A 316 29.23 13.21 19.06
CA THR A 316 27.96 13.31 19.80
C THR A 316 27.99 12.51 21.09
N SER A 317 28.13 13.21 22.22
CA SER A 317 27.58 12.77 23.50
C SER A 317 26.06 12.95 23.47
N SER A 318 25.33 12.13 24.24
CA SER A 318 23.87 12.21 24.40
C SER A 318 23.44 13.62 24.85
N GLY A 319 23.11 14.48 23.89
CA GLY A 319 22.82 15.90 24.11
C GLY A 319 21.33 16.23 24.03
N GLU A 320 20.90 17.14 24.89
CA GLU A 320 19.54 17.69 24.97
C GLU A 320 19.10 18.42 23.69
N THR A 321 17.78 18.51 23.49
CA THR A 321 17.16 19.20 22.37
C THR A 321 17.34 20.71 22.47
N HIS A 322 18.31 21.28 21.73
CA HIS A 322 18.41 22.72 21.52
C HIS A 322 17.40 23.24 20.49
N GLU A 323 16.82 24.41 20.78
CA GLU A 323 15.94 25.15 19.87
C GLU A 323 16.73 25.68 18.66
N ILE A 324 16.19 25.49 17.45
CA ILE A 324 16.92 25.72 16.20
C ILE A 324 16.77 27.19 15.77
N GLN A 325 17.74 28.05 16.07
CA GLN A 325 17.79 29.42 15.52
C GLN A 325 18.25 29.43 14.04
N GLY A 326 17.55 30.17 13.17
CA GLY A 326 17.88 30.33 11.74
C GLY A 326 17.31 29.22 10.86
N THR A 327 16.65 29.57 9.75
CA THR A 327 15.76 28.73 8.95
C THR A 327 16.48 27.57 8.25
N TYR A 328 16.73 26.51 9.02
CA TYR A 328 17.25 25.22 8.52
C TYR A 328 16.44 24.71 7.32
N THR A 329 15.12 24.85 7.37
CA THR A 329 14.19 24.58 6.25
C THR A 329 14.58 25.33 4.97
N ASP A 330 14.91 26.62 5.06
CA ASP A 330 15.31 27.42 3.88
C ASP A 330 16.64 26.90 3.31
N HIS A 331 17.59 26.56 4.18
CA HIS A 331 18.87 25.98 3.74
C HIS A 331 18.72 24.62 3.06
N LEU A 332 17.77 23.79 3.51
CA LEU A 332 17.42 22.52 2.87
C LEU A 332 16.79 22.75 1.49
N LEU A 333 16.01 23.82 1.33
CA LEU A 333 15.32 24.16 0.10
C LEU A 333 16.23 24.77 -0.99
N LEU A 334 17.38 25.35 -0.62
CA LEU A 334 18.28 26.07 -1.55
C LEU A 334 19.01 25.18 -2.59
N SER A 335 19.72 24.15 -2.14
CA SER A 335 20.43 23.18 -2.99
C SER A 335 20.92 21.98 -2.18
N GLU A 336 21.20 20.85 -2.84
CA GLU A 336 21.75 19.65 -2.20
C GLU A 336 22.99 19.96 -1.34
N ARG A 337 23.99 20.67 -1.90
CA ARG A 337 25.22 21.03 -1.19
C ARG A 337 24.95 21.90 0.05
N LYS A 338 24.02 22.85 -0.03
CA LYS A 338 23.66 23.72 1.10
C LYS A 338 22.89 22.95 2.17
N ALA A 339 22.03 22.04 1.75
CA ALA A 339 21.25 21.18 2.62
C ALA A 339 22.16 20.24 3.44
N VAL A 340 23.13 19.58 2.78
CA VAL A 340 24.14 18.74 3.46
C VAL A 340 24.98 19.56 4.43
N ALA A 341 25.51 20.71 4.01
CA ALA A 341 26.33 21.57 4.86
C ALA A 341 25.58 22.06 6.11
N ALA A 342 24.33 22.50 5.95
CA ALA A 342 23.49 22.94 7.06
C ALA A 342 23.18 21.81 8.05
N THR A 343 22.89 20.61 7.53
CA THR A 343 22.59 19.42 8.34
C THR A 343 23.80 18.99 9.15
N LEU A 344 24.98 18.91 8.52
CA LEU A 344 26.23 18.58 9.21
C LEU A 344 26.60 19.63 10.27
N ALA A 345 26.39 20.91 10.00
CA ALA A 345 26.63 21.97 10.98
C ALA A 345 25.75 21.82 12.23
N ARG A 346 24.47 21.45 12.07
CA ARG A 346 23.54 21.25 13.20
C ARG A 346 23.84 19.99 13.99
N LEU A 347 24.18 18.89 13.32
CA LEU A 347 24.62 17.67 13.98
C LEU A 347 25.88 17.92 14.82
N ARG A 348 26.86 18.66 14.28
CA ARG A 348 28.08 19.07 15.01
C ARG A 348 27.79 20.00 16.19
N ALA A 349 26.73 20.79 16.11
CA ALA A 349 26.26 21.64 17.20
C ALA A 349 25.44 20.88 18.26
N GLY A 350 25.35 19.55 18.18
CA GLY A 350 24.66 18.72 19.18
C GLY A 350 23.14 18.62 19.00
N VAL A 351 22.57 19.13 17.92
CA VAL A 351 21.12 19.00 17.67
C VAL A 351 20.77 17.55 17.35
N ALA A 352 19.82 16.99 18.10
CA ALA A 352 19.38 15.61 17.92
C ALA A 352 18.87 15.35 16.48
N ALA A 353 19.31 14.24 15.88
CA ALA A 353 18.93 13.85 14.53
C ALA A 353 17.40 13.74 14.36
N LYS A 354 16.68 13.31 15.40
CA LYS A 354 15.20 13.25 15.42
C LYS A 354 14.55 14.62 15.18
N THR A 355 15.09 15.68 15.77
CA THR A 355 14.57 17.04 15.61
C THR A 355 14.79 17.55 14.19
N LEU A 356 15.96 17.26 13.61
CA LEU A 356 16.29 17.64 12.25
C LEU A 356 15.48 16.86 11.20
N LEU A 357 15.10 15.61 11.50
CA LEU A 357 14.26 14.78 10.62
C LEU A 357 12.88 15.38 10.39
N HIS A 358 12.21 15.88 11.42
CA HIS A 358 10.90 16.53 11.27
C HIS A 358 10.97 17.75 10.36
N GLN A 359 11.97 18.61 10.55
CA GLN A 359 12.14 19.81 9.71
C GLN A 359 12.56 19.48 8.28
N ALA A 360 13.33 18.41 8.09
CA ALA A 360 13.70 17.96 6.76
C ALA A 360 12.51 17.31 6.01
N ALA A 361 11.61 16.63 6.73
CA ALA A 361 10.34 16.15 6.19
C ALA A 361 9.40 17.31 5.81
N GLU A 362 9.34 18.35 6.63
CA GLU A 362 8.58 19.57 6.33
C GLU A 362 9.12 20.28 5.08
N ALA A 363 10.45 20.42 4.95
CA ALA A 363 11.08 20.96 3.75
C ALA A 363 10.77 20.11 2.50
N ALA A 364 10.77 18.78 2.63
CA ALA A 364 10.42 17.86 1.54
C ALA A 364 8.95 17.97 1.13
N ALA A 365 8.02 18.06 2.10
CA ALA A 365 6.60 18.29 1.85
C ALA A 365 6.36 19.65 1.16
N HIS A 366 7.02 20.70 1.63
CA HIS A 366 6.96 22.04 1.01
C HIS A 366 7.49 22.01 -0.44
N ARG A 367 8.56 21.27 -0.72
CA ARG A 367 9.08 21.11 -2.08
C ARG A 367 8.12 20.33 -3.00
N LEU A 368 7.50 19.27 -2.50
CA LEU A 368 6.51 18.48 -3.26
C LEU A 368 5.25 19.30 -3.59
N ALA A 369 4.79 20.13 -2.65
CA ALA A 369 3.62 20.98 -2.85
C ALA A 369 3.86 22.16 -3.80
N HIS A 370 5.11 22.61 -3.96
CA HIS A 370 5.46 23.82 -4.72
C HIS A 370 6.48 23.57 -5.84
N TYR A 371 6.36 22.46 -6.56
CA TYR A 371 7.27 22.09 -7.65
C TYR A 371 7.51 23.24 -8.66
N ASP A 372 8.75 23.76 -8.74
CA ASP A 372 9.20 24.76 -9.72
C ASP A 372 10.16 24.12 -10.73
N ALA A 373 9.75 24.05 -11.99
CA ALA A 373 10.54 23.50 -13.10
C ALA A 373 11.86 24.26 -13.37
N ARG A 374 12.04 25.48 -12.83
CA ARG A 374 13.32 26.21 -12.91
C ARG A 374 14.38 25.66 -11.95
N TRP A 375 14.00 24.81 -10.99
CA TRP A 375 14.93 24.17 -10.07
C TRP A 375 15.75 23.04 -10.71
N SER A 376 15.21 22.37 -11.72
CA SER A 376 15.89 21.34 -12.52
C SER A 376 16.86 21.93 -13.56
N ILE A 377 16.78 23.24 -13.84
CA ILE A 377 17.55 23.92 -14.90
C ILE A 377 18.90 24.46 -14.39
N ARG A 378 19.10 24.57 -13.06
CA ARG A 378 20.42 24.93 -12.51
C ARG A 378 21.38 23.75 -12.68
N GLY A 379 22.27 23.83 -13.66
CA GLY A 379 23.22 22.77 -14.00
C GLY A 379 23.95 22.22 -12.78
N GLY A 380 23.89 20.91 -12.59
CA GLY A 380 24.53 20.19 -11.48
C GLY A 380 23.67 20.00 -10.23
N SER A 381 22.39 20.41 -10.22
CA SER A 381 21.48 20.11 -9.11
C SER A 381 20.33 19.20 -9.55
N THR A 382 20.48 17.90 -9.38
CA THR A 382 19.34 17.02 -9.08
C THR A 382 18.88 17.37 -7.68
N VAL A 383 18.07 18.42 -7.54
CA VAL A 383 17.69 19.01 -6.25
C VAL A 383 16.93 17.98 -5.40
N THR A 384 17.65 17.27 -4.55
CA THR A 384 17.13 16.20 -3.69
C THR A 384 17.38 16.61 -2.24
N VAL A 385 16.28 16.89 -1.52
CA VAL A 385 16.27 17.10 -0.05
C VAL A 385 16.37 15.76 0.68
N ALA A 386 16.43 14.67 -0.10
CA ALA A 386 16.47 13.31 0.39
C ALA A 386 17.82 12.98 1.03
N GLU A 387 18.95 13.47 0.50
CA GLU A 387 20.30 13.13 0.97
C GLU A 387 20.54 13.59 2.42
N PRO A 388 20.16 14.81 2.84
CA PRO A 388 20.15 15.20 4.25
C PRO A 388 19.19 14.39 5.11
N VAL A 389 17.97 14.12 4.64
CA VAL A 389 16.98 13.28 5.36
C VAL A 389 17.56 11.88 5.60
N VAL A 390 18.17 11.30 4.57
CA VAL A 390 18.85 10.01 4.60
C VAL A 390 20.04 10.02 5.57
N GLY A 391 20.86 11.07 5.53
CA GLY A 391 21.98 11.22 6.45
C GLY A 391 21.54 11.34 7.91
N LEU A 392 20.41 12.00 8.17
CA LEU A 392 19.81 12.08 9.50
C LEU A 392 19.16 10.78 9.95
N LEU A 393 18.50 10.07 9.03
CA LEU A 393 17.95 8.73 9.28
C LEU A 393 19.06 7.77 9.68
N PHE A 394 20.21 7.82 8.97
CA PHE A 394 21.40 7.05 9.32
C PHE A 394 21.97 7.45 10.68
N ALA A 395 22.15 8.75 10.94
CA ALA A 395 22.69 9.21 12.22
C ALA A 395 21.79 8.77 13.39
N ARG A 396 20.47 8.84 13.20
CA ARG A 396 19.49 8.38 14.20
C ARG A 396 19.51 6.86 14.37
N ALA A 397 19.63 6.11 13.28
CA ALA A 397 19.75 4.65 13.32
C ALA A 397 21.06 4.24 14.01
N ALA A 398 22.21 4.80 13.63
CA ALA A 398 23.50 4.52 14.27
C ALA A 398 23.49 4.80 15.78
N GLN A 399 22.88 5.92 16.20
CA GLN A 399 22.67 6.25 17.62
C GLN A 399 21.76 5.25 18.34
N ALA A 400 20.66 4.82 17.73
CA ALA A 400 19.69 3.89 18.32
C ALA A 400 20.23 2.46 18.46
N LEU A 401 21.25 2.12 17.68
CA LEU A 401 21.85 0.80 17.62
C LEU A 401 23.16 0.67 18.40
N GLU A 402 23.55 1.73 19.12
CA GLU A 402 24.84 1.83 19.83
C GLU A 402 26.03 1.45 18.95
N LEU A 403 25.92 1.64 17.63
CA LEU A 403 26.96 1.30 16.68
C LEU A 403 28.08 2.33 16.82
N THR A 404 29.04 2.07 17.70
CA THR A 404 30.38 2.66 17.59
C THR A 404 30.95 2.21 16.25
N ALA A 405 31.52 3.14 15.47
CA ALA A 405 32.08 2.88 14.15
C ALA A 405 32.86 1.55 14.10
N ASP A 406 32.18 0.47 13.68
CA ASP A 406 32.73 -0.88 13.65
C ASP A 406 33.84 -0.91 12.61
N ALA A 407 35.01 -1.46 13.00
CA ALA A 407 36.23 -1.51 12.21
C ALA A 407 36.02 -2.15 10.82
N ARG A 408 34.98 -2.97 10.64
CA ARG A 408 34.61 -3.55 9.34
C ARG A 408 34.22 -2.51 8.26
N PHE A 409 33.92 -1.27 8.63
CA PHE A 409 33.58 -0.18 7.70
C PHE A 409 34.64 0.92 7.59
N GLY A 410 35.81 0.71 8.23
CA GLY A 410 36.79 1.74 8.55
C GLY A 410 38.22 1.51 8.08
N ALA A 411 38.47 0.75 7.01
CA ALA A 411 39.76 0.86 6.33
C ALA A 411 39.72 2.00 5.29
N PRO A 412 40.65 2.98 5.33
CA PRO A 412 40.87 3.85 4.19
C PRO A 412 41.45 3.02 3.05
N LEU A 413 41.00 3.30 1.81
CA LEU A 413 41.80 2.98 0.62
C LEU A 413 43.00 3.93 0.55
#